data_AF-A0AAE2EM73-F1
#
_entry.id   AF-A0AAE2EM73-F1
#
_cell.length_a   1.000
_cell.length_b   1.000
_cell.length_c   1.000
_cell.angle_alpha   90.00
_cell.angle_beta   90.00
_cell.angle_gamma   90.00
#
_symmetry.space_group_name_H-M   'P 1'
#
loop_
_entity.id
_entity.type
_entity.pdbx_description
1 polymer ?
#
loop_
_entity_poly.entity_id
_entity_poly.type
_entity_poly.pdbx_seq_one_letter_code
_entity_poly.pdbx_strand_id
1 'polypeptide(L)'
;MAKNNDITDIFKQSVKLLCKVNNISPRKPRFETIYKFVIIRVKNHLKDGVDLDCFHILNLIYRIVGPFGIKFTQHLWLFPDSKGVDRIDVSFEKKDYDALNAKMREMTGT
;
A
#
# COMPACT_ATOMS: atom_id res chain seq x y z
N MET A 1 -23.17 7.46 10.11
CA MET A 1 -22.93 6.00 10.14
C MET A 1 -21.48 5.73 9.73
N ALA A 2 -20.52 5.80 10.66
CA ALA A 2 -19.10 5.60 10.36
C ALA A 2 -18.35 5.12 11.61
N LYS A 3 -18.78 4.00 12.18
CA LYS A 3 -18.09 3.32 13.29
C LYS A 3 -18.39 1.83 13.13
N ASN A 4 -17.47 1.10 12.51
CA ASN A 4 -17.29 -0.38 12.58
C ASN A 4 -16.37 -0.92 11.47
N ASN A 5 -15.92 -0.11 10.51
CA ASN A 5 -15.14 -0.60 9.36
C ASN A 5 -13.61 -0.43 9.50
N ASP A 6 -13.10 -0.04 10.67
CA ASP A 6 -11.65 0.09 10.85
C ASP A 6 -10.99 -1.24 11.27
N ILE A 7 -11.68 -2.11 12.01
CA ILE A 7 -11.17 -3.45 12.38
C ILE A 7 -11.04 -4.36 11.13
N THR A 8 -11.71 -4.01 10.02
CA THR A 8 -11.77 -4.87 8.84
C THR A 8 -10.57 -4.75 7.89
N ASP A 9 -9.82 -3.65 7.90
CA ASP A 9 -8.72 -3.40 6.95
C ASP A 9 -7.34 -3.69 7.57
N ILE A 10 -7.13 -4.95 7.95
CA ILE A 10 -5.89 -5.45 8.59
C ILE A 10 -4.66 -5.14 7.74
N PHE A 11 -4.78 -5.27 6.41
CA PHE A 11 -3.66 -5.01 5.53
C PHE A 11 -3.20 -3.55 5.61
N LYS A 12 -4.12 -2.60 5.48
CA LYS A 12 -3.81 -1.17 5.61
C LYS A 12 -3.22 -0.83 6.99
N GLN A 13 -3.77 -1.40 8.05
CA GLN A 13 -3.25 -1.21 9.40
C GLN A 13 -1.81 -1.74 9.53
N SER A 14 -1.55 -2.93 9.00
CA SER A 14 -0.24 -3.58 9.02
C SER A 14 0.81 -2.75 8.27
N VAL A 15 0.48 -2.27 7.06
CA VAL A 15 1.38 -1.38 6.30
C VAL A 15 1.68 -0.11 7.09
N LYS A 16 0.67 0.55 7.66
CA LYS A 16 0.85 1.78 8.45
C LYS A 16 1.68 1.55 9.72
N LEU A 17 1.43 0.43 10.41
CA LEU A 17 2.19 0.04 11.60
C LEU A 17 3.65 -0.21 11.25
N LEU A 18 3.92 -0.98 10.20
CA LEU A 18 5.29 -1.26 9.75
C LEU A 18 6.00 0.01 9.26
N CYS A 19 5.31 0.95 8.62
CA CYS A 19 5.88 2.27 8.34
C CYS A 19 6.33 2.95 9.64
N LYS A 20 5.46 3.01 10.66
CA LYS A 20 5.79 3.62 11.96
C LYS A 20 7.00 2.95 12.62
N VAL A 21 7.07 1.61 12.60
CA VAL A 21 8.19 0.84 13.18
C VAL A 21 9.51 1.13 12.45
N ASN A 22 9.46 1.43 11.15
CA ASN A 22 10.63 1.77 10.34
C ASN A 22 10.92 3.28 10.29
N ASN A 23 10.36 4.08 11.20
CA ASN A 23 10.48 5.55 11.22
C ASN A 23 9.99 6.27 9.94
N ILE A 24 9.09 5.63 9.19
CA ILE A 24 8.44 6.21 8.00
C ILE A 24 7.08 6.74 8.41
N SER A 25 6.74 7.95 7.94
CA SER A 25 5.42 8.54 8.21
C SER A 25 4.27 7.62 7.76
N PRO A 26 3.35 7.19 8.65
CA PRO A 26 2.21 6.34 8.28
C PRO A 26 1.19 7.02 7.35
N ARG A 27 1.37 8.33 7.08
CA ARG A 27 0.57 9.11 6.11
C ARG A 27 1.16 9.06 4.70
N LYS A 28 2.37 8.53 4.52
CA LYS A 28 3.06 8.42 3.23
C LYS A 28 2.37 7.43 2.29
N PRO A 29 2.05 6.19 2.68
CA PRO A 29 1.16 5.35 1.88
C PRO A 29 -0.29 5.81 2.04
N ARG A 30 -0.87 6.32 0.95
CA ARG A 30 -2.28 6.75 0.91
C ARG A 30 -3.13 5.67 0.27
N PHE A 31 -4.17 5.25 0.98
CA PHE A 31 -5.10 4.22 0.52
C PHE A 31 -6.36 4.91 0.00
N GLU A 32 -6.69 4.66 -1.26
CA GLU A 32 -7.87 5.17 -1.93
C GLU A 32 -8.64 3.99 -2.53
N THR A 33 -9.97 4.02 -2.48
CA THR A 33 -10.81 3.06 -3.21
C THR A 33 -11.47 3.80 -4.35
N ILE A 34 -11.22 3.37 -5.58
CA ILE A 34 -11.76 3.98 -6.80
C ILE A 34 -12.38 2.86 -7.63
N TYR A 35 -13.69 2.95 -7.86
CA TYR A 35 -14.48 1.88 -8.48
C TYR A 35 -14.25 0.52 -7.79
N LYS A 36 -13.80 -0.49 -8.55
CA LYS A 36 -13.52 -1.84 -8.08
C LYS A 36 -12.04 -2.04 -7.72
N PHE A 37 -11.29 -0.98 -7.48
CA PHE A 37 -9.87 -1.05 -7.16
C PHE A 37 -9.56 -0.37 -5.83
N VAL A 38 -8.65 -0.98 -5.07
CA VAL A 38 -7.98 -0.34 -3.94
C VAL A 38 -6.58 0.03 -4.39
N ILE A 39 -6.24 1.31 -4.27
CA ILE A 39 -4.99 1.89 -4.74
C ILE A 39 -4.22 2.41 -3.53
N ILE A 40 -2.97 1.98 -3.43
CA ILE A 40 -1.99 2.49 -2.46
C ILE A 40 -1.03 3.39 -3.21
N ARG A 41 -1.18 4.69 -2.99
CA ARG A 41 -0.32 5.72 -3.57
C ARG A 41 0.83 6.04 -2.64
N VAL A 42 2.05 5.96 -3.16
CA VAL A 42 3.28 6.30 -2.45
C VAL A 42 3.98 7.42 -3.22
N LYS A 43 3.89 8.65 -2.70
CA LYS A 43 4.47 9.83 -3.33
C LYS A 43 5.99 9.90 -3.09
N ASN A 44 6.75 10.18 -4.14
CA ASN A 44 8.14 10.58 -4.04
C ASN A 44 8.22 12.06 -3.65
N HIS A 45 8.99 12.39 -2.61
CA HIS A 45 9.17 13.78 -2.19
C HIS A 45 10.48 14.40 -2.68
N LEU A 46 11.35 13.61 -3.31
CA LEU A 46 12.59 14.12 -3.91
C LEU A 46 12.30 14.62 -5.33
N LYS A 47 12.77 15.83 -5.63
CA LYS A 47 12.68 16.43 -6.97
C LYS A 47 13.59 15.69 -7.95
N ASP A 48 14.80 15.38 -7.50
CA ASP A 48 15.83 14.68 -8.26
C ASP A 48 16.19 13.37 -7.54
N GLY A 49 15.81 12.23 -8.12
CA GLY A 49 16.04 10.90 -7.55
C GLY A 49 14.78 10.28 -6.94
N VAL A 50 14.97 9.22 -6.16
CA VAL A 50 13.88 8.44 -5.56
C VAL A 50 14.06 8.37 -4.06
N ASP A 51 13.03 8.81 -3.35
CA ASP A 51 12.88 8.72 -1.90
C ASP A 51 12.96 7.26 -1.44
N LEU A 52 13.96 6.93 -0.63
CA LEU A 52 14.21 5.56 -0.19
C LEU A 52 13.03 4.97 0.58
N ASP A 53 12.22 5.78 1.28
CA ASP A 53 11.04 5.25 1.95
C ASP A 53 10.02 4.69 0.94
N CYS A 54 9.98 5.19 -0.29
CA CYS A 54 9.10 4.64 -1.32
C CYS A 54 9.42 3.16 -1.55
N PHE A 55 10.71 2.82 -1.66
CA PHE A 55 11.16 1.43 -1.81
C PHE A 55 10.94 0.62 -0.53
N HIS A 56 11.16 1.19 0.65
CA HIS A 56 10.86 0.50 1.91
C HIS A 56 9.37 0.17 2.02
N ILE A 57 8.47 1.10 1.68
CA ILE A 57 7.02 0.87 1.68
C ILE A 57 6.64 -0.21 0.67
N LEU A 58 7.20 -0.18 -0.55
CA LEU A 58 6.96 -1.23 -1.54
C LEU A 58 7.42 -2.60 -1.03
N ASN A 59 8.61 -2.68 -0.43
CA ASN A 59 9.12 -3.91 0.17
C ASN A 59 8.20 -4.43 1.28
N LEU A 60 7.68 -3.54 2.15
CA LEU A 60 6.71 -3.94 3.18
C LEU A 60 5.43 -4.52 2.56
N ILE A 61 4.90 -3.88 1.52
CA ILE A 61 3.73 -4.35 0.78
C ILE A 61 4.00 -5.73 0.19
N TYR A 62 5.12 -5.91 -0.52
CA TYR A 62 5.45 -7.20 -1.15
C TYR A 62 5.67 -8.31 -0.15
N ARG A 63 6.30 -8.03 1.00
CA ARG A 63 6.50 -9.01 2.07
C ARG A 63 5.19 -9.47 2.70
N ILE A 64 4.19 -8.58 2.80
CA ILE A 64 2.87 -8.96 3.28
C ILE A 64 2.11 -9.76 2.21
N VAL A 65 2.12 -9.28 0.96
CA VAL A 65 1.28 -9.82 -0.12
C VAL A 65 1.83 -11.13 -0.69
N GLY A 66 3.15 -11.25 -0.81
CA GLY A 66 3.85 -12.35 -1.46
C GLY A 66 3.47 -13.75 -0.94
N PRO A 67 3.49 -13.99 0.39
CA PRO A 67 3.10 -15.28 0.95
C PRO A 67 1.68 -15.73 0.62
N PHE A 68 0.78 -14.79 0.30
CA PHE A 68 -0.63 -15.09 0.02
C PHE A 68 -0.94 -15.29 -1.46
N GLY A 69 0.01 -15.03 -2.36
CA GLY A 69 -0.19 -15.16 -3.81
C GLY A 69 -1.26 -14.22 -4.37
N ILE A 70 -1.52 -13.10 -3.68
CA ILE A 70 -2.56 -12.14 -4.07
C ILE A 70 -2.09 -11.31 -5.26
N LYS A 71 -2.96 -11.15 -6.26
CA LYS A 71 -2.69 -10.37 -7.45
C LYS A 71 -2.74 -8.87 -7.15
N PHE A 72 -1.78 -8.15 -7.68
CA PHE A 72 -1.74 -6.69 -7.69
C PHE A 72 -0.99 -6.19 -8.91
N THR A 73 -1.22 -4.93 -9.26
CA THR A 73 -0.49 -4.23 -10.31
C THR A 73 0.28 -3.08 -9.69
N GLN A 74 1.50 -2.87 -10.14
CA GLN A 74 2.25 -1.67 -9.83
C GLN A 74 2.30 -0.76 -11.05
N HIS A 75 2.11 0.55 -10.83
CA HIS A 75 2.33 1.56 -11.85
C HIS A 75 3.28 2.65 -11.34
N LEU A 76 4.30 2.96 -12.14
CA LEU A 76 5.25 4.03 -11.88
C LEU A 76 4.81 5.28 -12.64
N TRP A 77 4.61 6.38 -11.92
CA TRP A 77 4.31 7.67 -12.51
C TRP A 77 5.55 8.54 -12.50
N LEU A 78 5.87 9.14 -13.64
CA LEU A 78 6.98 10.06 -13.81
C LEU A 78 6.48 11.51 -13.86
N PHE A 79 7.34 12.45 -13.49
CA PHE A 79 7.10 13.85 -13.80
C PHE A 79 7.07 14.05 -15.33
N PRO A 80 6.23 14.96 -15.85
CA PRO A 80 6.21 15.28 -17.28
C PRO A 80 7.62 15.63 -17.78
N ASP A 81 7.97 15.10 -18.96
CA ASP A 81 9.24 15.34 -19.65
C ASP A 81 10.50 15.03 -18.81
N SER A 82 10.39 14.15 -17.82
CA SER A 82 11.44 13.83 -16.86
C SER A 82 11.56 12.33 -16.61
N LYS A 83 12.75 11.89 -16.19
CA LYS A 83 12.99 10.53 -15.66
C LYS A 83 12.73 10.45 -14.14
N GLY A 84 12.40 11.56 -13.49
CA GLY A 84 12.09 11.63 -12.07
C GLY A 84 10.76 10.96 -11.75
N VAL A 85 10.73 10.17 -10.69
CA VAL A 85 9.52 9.50 -10.21
C VAL A 85 8.64 10.50 -9.47
N ASP A 86 7.36 10.64 -9.83
CA ASP A 86 6.40 11.42 -9.04
C ASP A 86 5.80 10.54 -7.92
N ARG A 87 5.35 9.34 -8.29
CA ARG A 87 4.72 8.41 -7.35
C ARG A 87 4.71 6.99 -7.87
N ILE A 88 4.51 6.04 -6.96
CA ILE A 88 4.20 4.66 -7.29
C ILE A 88 2.79 4.36 -6.78
N ASP A 89 1.96 3.79 -7.64
CA ASP A 89 0.65 3.26 -7.27
C ASP A 89 0.71 1.73 -7.25
N VAL A 90 0.28 1.11 -6.14
CA VAL A 90 0.04 -0.33 -6.04
C VAL A 90 -1.46 -0.56 -5.98
N SER A 91 -2.00 -1.28 -6.95
CA SER A 91 -3.44 -1.43 -7.16
C SER A 91 -3.86 -2.88 -7.04
N PHE A 92 -4.95 -3.11 -6.34
CA PHE A 92 -5.60 -4.40 -6.17
C PHE A 92 -7.02 -4.30 -6.72
N GLU A 93 -7.51 -5.33 -7.41
CA GLU A 93 -8.96 -5.47 -7.53
C GLU A 93 -9.54 -5.65 -6.13
N LYS A 94 -10.74 -5.12 -5.91
CA LYS A 94 -11.39 -5.13 -4.59
C LYS A 94 -11.53 -6.56 -4.05
N LYS A 95 -11.85 -7.53 -4.92
CA LYS A 95 -11.94 -8.96 -4.56
C LYS A 95 -10.60 -9.52 -4.02
N ASP A 96 -9.49 -9.14 -4.63
CA ASP A 96 -8.15 -9.62 -4.28
C ASP A 96 -7.67 -8.94 -2.99
N TYR A 97 -7.99 -7.64 -2.82
CA TYR A 97 -7.74 -6.90 -1.59
C TYR A 97 -8.53 -7.46 -0.39
N ASP A 98 -9.80 -7.82 -0.61
CA ASP A 98 -10.64 -8.38 0.44
C ASP A 98 -10.20 -9.81 0.79
N ALA A 99 -9.78 -10.62 -0.20
CA ALA A 99 -9.18 -11.93 0.02
C ALA A 99 -7.87 -11.86 0.82
N LEU A 100 -7.03 -10.84 0.57
CA LEU A 100 -5.83 -10.58 1.37
C LEU A 100 -6.19 -10.30 2.84
N ASN A 101 -7.16 -9.42 3.08
CA ASN A 101 -7.58 -9.11 4.45
C ASN A 101 -8.17 -10.33 5.18
N ALA A 102 -8.92 -11.19 4.49
CA ALA A 102 -9.44 -12.43 5.06
C ALA A 102 -8.31 -13.39 5.47
N LYS A 103 -7.35 -13.64 4.58
CA LYS A 103 -6.16 -14.47 4.88
C LYS A 103 -5.34 -13.93 6.04
N MET A 104 -5.19 -12.61 6.12
CA MET A 104 -4.47 -11.98 7.24
C MET A 104 -5.20 -12.15 8.59
N ARG A 105 -6.54 -12.08 8.60
CA ARG A 105 -7.34 -12.33 9.82
C ARG A 105 -7.16 -13.74 10.36
N GLU A 106 -7.22 -14.73 9.47
CA GLU A 106 -7.03 -16.15 9.82
C GLU A 106 -5.67 -16.39 10.50
N MET A 107 -4.62 -15.67 10.06
CA MET A 107 -3.29 -15.76 10.67
C MET A 107 -3.16 -15.04 12.02
N THR A 108 -3.92 -13.96 12.26
CA THR A 108 -3.81 -13.17 13.50
C THR A 108 -4.66 -13.68 14.65
N GLY A 109 -5.45 -14.75 14.45
CA GLY A 109 -6.21 -15.41 15.52
C GLY A 109 -7.31 -14.55 16.14
N THR A 110 -7.92 -13.65 15.36
CA THR A 110 -9.01 -12.76 15.77
C THR A 110 -10.24 -12.92 14.88
#